data_AF-A0A9P8AKK9-F1
#
_entry.id   AF-A0A9P8AKK9-F1
#
_cell.length_a   1.000
_cell.length_b   1.000
_cell.length_c   1.000
_cell.angle_alpha   90.00
_cell.angle_beta   90.00
_cell.angle_gamma   90.00
#
_symmetry.space_group_name_H-M   'P 1'
#
loop_
_entity.id
_entity.type
_entity.pdbx_description
1 polymer ?
#
loop_
_entity_poly.entity_id
_entity_poly.type
_entity_poly.pdbx_seq_one_letter_code
_entity_poly.pdbx_strand_id
1 'polypeptide(L)'
;CADGIHTATNEACCALFPIMDDTQANLVDGEECGEDVHESLRLTFHDVIVSSFTEGGGGADGSIIIFSDIETNFHANIGIDEIVEEQRPFIAPHNITPGDLYDI
;
A
#
# COMPACT_ATOMS: atom_id res chain seq x y z
N CYS A 1 10.42 8.48 -18.62
CA CYS A 1 9.18 7.74 -18.89
C CYS A 1 8.51 8.34 -20.11
N ALA A 2 7.46 7.70 -20.66
CA ALA A 2 6.83 8.17 -21.91
C ALA A 2 6.17 9.55 -21.79
N ASP A 3 5.89 9.99 -20.55
CA ASP A 3 5.36 11.31 -20.19
C ASP A 3 6.33 12.48 -20.43
N GLY A 4 7.64 12.22 -20.53
CA GLY A 4 8.67 13.27 -20.64
C GLY A 4 8.87 14.12 -19.38
N ILE A 5 8.19 13.80 -18.27
CA ILE A 5 8.28 14.48 -16.98
C ILE A 5 9.16 13.66 -16.05
N HIS A 6 8.88 12.37 -15.94
CA HIS A 6 9.54 11.49 -15.00
C HIS A 6 10.71 10.74 -15.63
N THR A 7 11.68 10.39 -14.80
CA THR A 7 12.84 9.57 -15.20
C THR A 7 12.97 8.39 -14.27
N ALA A 8 13.23 7.21 -14.83
CA ALA A 8 13.47 6.00 -14.07
C ALA A 8 14.64 5.23 -14.66
N THR A 9 15.44 4.60 -13.80
CA THR A 9 16.56 3.75 -14.21
C THR A 9 16.09 2.45 -14.85
N ASN A 10 14.91 1.96 -14.44
CA ASN A 10 14.23 0.81 -15.04
C ASN A 10 12.91 1.27 -15.67
N GLU A 11 12.69 0.93 -16.93
CA GLU A 11 11.47 1.28 -17.66
C GLU A 11 10.19 0.74 -16.98
N ALA A 12 10.28 -0.40 -16.28
CA ALA A 12 9.16 -0.96 -15.54
C ALA A 12 8.62 -0.01 -14.44
N CYS A 13 9.49 0.80 -13.82
CA CYS A 13 9.11 1.73 -12.78
C CYS A 13 8.32 2.94 -13.33
N CYS A 14 8.29 3.15 -14.64
CA CYS A 14 7.51 4.24 -15.23
C CYS A 14 6.00 4.12 -14.99
N ALA A 15 5.50 2.90 -14.78
CA ALA A 15 4.10 2.66 -14.43
C ALA A 15 3.75 3.11 -13.00
N LEU A 16 4.75 3.38 -12.15
CA LEU A 16 4.54 3.77 -10.75
C LEU A 16 4.27 5.28 -10.59
N PHE A 17 4.73 6.11 -11.53
CA PHE A 17 4.53 7.56 -11.42
C PHE A 17 3.06 7.99 -11.42
N PRO A 18 2.16 7.44 -12.28
CA PRO A 18 0.74 7.74 -12.19
C PRO A 18 0.11 7.33 -10.84
N ILE A 19 0.64 6.29 -10.19
CA ILE A 19 0.20 5.83 -8.87
C ILE A 19 0.65 6.81 -7.81
N MET A 20 1.92 7.18 -7.83
CA MET A 20 2.52 8.19 -6.94
C MET A 20 1.78 9.53 -7.06
N ASP A 21 1.56 10.03 -8.27
CA ASP A 21 0.87 11.31 -8.48
C ASP A 21 -0.57 11.27 -7.91
N ASP A 22 -1.27 10.14 -8.08
CA ASP A 22 -2.62 9.96 -7.59
C ASP A 22 -2.69 9.83 -6.06
N THR A 23 -1.80 9.03 -5.45
CA THR A 23 -1.75 8.88 -3.99
C THR A 23 -1.31 10.17 -3.31
N GLN A 24 -0.33 10.90 -3.88
CA GLN A 24 0.05 12.23 -3.37
C GLN A 24 -1.11 13.22 -3.38
N ALA A 25 -1.92 13.21 -4.44
CA ALA A 25 -3.04 14.14 -4.59
C ALA A 25 -4.29 13.74 -3.79
N ASN A 26 -4.57 12.44 -3.66
CA ASN A 26 -5.88 11.94 -3.23
C ASN A 26 -5.85 10.98 -2.03
N LEU A 27 -4.66 10.58 -1.55
CA LEU A 27 -4.50 9.76 -0.35
C LEU A 27 -3.70 10.46 0.75
N VAL A 28 -2.73 11.33 0.44
CA VAL A 28 -1.89 11.98 1.48
C VAL A 28 -2.04 13.50 1.48
N ASP A 29 -3.26 13.97 1.19
CA ASP A 29 -3.68 15.38 1.30
C ASP A 29 -2.73 16.40 0.65
N GLY A 30 -2.10 16.05 -0.48
CA GLY A 30 -1.18 16.94 -1.18
C GLY A 30 0.20 17.06 -0.53
N GLU A 31 0.83 15.91 -0.26
CA GLU A 31 2.20 15.76 0.26
C GLU A 31 2.38 16.07 1.76
N GLU A 32 1.32 16.01 2.56
CA GLU A 32 1.43 16.22 4.01
C GLU A 32 1.86 14.94 4.75
N CYS A 33 2.78 15.07 5.71
CA CYS A 33 3.10 14.00 6.66
C CYS A 33 2.01 13.94 7.76
N GLY A 34 0.80 13.59 7.33
CA GLY A 34 -0.42 13.59 8.10
C GLY A 34 -0.82 12.20 8.61
N GLU A 35 -2.11 12.04 8.85
CA GLU A 35 -2.75 10.81 9.33
C GLU A 35 -2.46 9.64 8.38
N ASP A 36 -2.85 9.76 7.12
CA ASP A 36 -2.81 8.67 6.13
C ASP A 36 -1.38 8.21 5.83
N VAL A 37 -0.38 9.09 5.97
CA VAL A 37 1.04 8.71 5.90
C VAL A 37 1.45 7.87 7.10
N HIS A 38 1.06 8.26 8.31
CA HIS A 38 1.35 7.48 9.52
C HIS A 38 0.65 6.13 9.50
N GLU A 39 -0.59 6.09 9.02
CA GLU A 39 -1.37 4.86 8.91
C GLU A 39 -0.83 3.94 7.81
N SER A 40 -0.42 4.49 6.65
CA SER A 40 0.21 3.74 5.57
C SER A 40 1.54 3.11 6.03
N LEU A 41 2.37 3.87 6.76
CA LEU A 41 3.61 3.34 7.34
C LEU A 41 3.34 2.22 8.34
N ARG A 42 2.30 2.37 9.17
CA ARG A 42 1.87 1.33 10.10
C ARG A 42 1.40 0.10 9.34
N LEU A 43 0.59 0.27 8.30
CA LEU A 43 0.06 -0.82 7.47
C LEU A 43 1.18 -1.68 6.89
N THR A 44 2.23 -1.07 6.33
CA THR A 44 3.40 -1.78 5.79
C THR A 44 3.96 -2.77 6.82
N PHE A 45 4.17 -2.34 8.06
CA PHE A 45 4.69 -3.24 9.10
C PHE A 45 3.71 -4.37 9.43
N HIS A 46 2.42 -4.06 9.51
CA HIS A 46 1.38 -5.03 9.87
C HIS A 46 1.16 -6.11 8.79
N ASP A 47 1.44 -5.81 7.53
CA ASP A 47 1.50 -6.82 6.46
C ASP A 47 2.80 -7.62 6.53
N VAL A 48 3.94 -6.92 6.50
CA VAL A 48 5.29 -7.54 6.38
C VAL A 48 5.62 -8.48 7.54
N ILE A 49 5.23 -8.14 8.77
CA ILE A 49 5.66 -8.89 9.97
C ILE A 49 4.94 -10.25 10.12
N VAL A 50 3.82 -10.45 9.41
CA VAL A 50 3.04 -11.70 9.46
C VAL A 50 3.70 -12.74 8.55
N SER A 51 4.92 -13.14 8.90
CA SER A 51 5.66 -14.22 8.25
C SER A 51 6.41 -15.07 9.26
N SER A 52 6.23 -16.38 9.17
CA SER A 52 6.86 -17.38 10.03
C SER A 52 7.23 -18.63 9.25
N PHE A 53 8.46 -19.11 9.47
CA PHE A 53 8.91 -20.38 8.90
C PHE A 53 8.17 -21.61 9.44
N THR A 54 7.49 -21.50 10.59
CA THR A 54 6.78 -22.62 11.22
C THR A 54 5.26 -22.46 11.19
N GLU A 55 4.77 -21.23 11.28
CA GLU A 55 3.32 -20.93 11.35
C GLU A 55 2.74 -20.41 10.02
N GLY A 56 3.58 -20.13 9.02
CA GLY A 56 3.16 -19.56 7.74
C GLY A 56 3.07 -18.03 7.76
N GLY A 57 2.36 -17.48 6.78
CA GLY A 57 2.31 -16.03 6.52
C GLY A 57 3.28 -15.59 5.43
N GLY A 58 2.80 -14.80 4.48
CA GLY A 58 3.54 -14.43 3.26
C GLY A 58 4.42 -13.19 3.40
N GLY A 59 4.29 -12.44 4.50
CA GLY A 59 5.02 -11.20 4.73
C GLY A 59 4.46 -10.07 3.88
N ALA A 60 5.33 -9.38 3.13
CA ALA A 60 4.94 -8.26 2.28
C ALA A 60 4.21 -8.74 1.01
N ASP A 61 2.98 -9.22 1.16
CA ASP A 61 2.20 -9.82 0.07
C ASP A 61 0.83 -9.17 -0.13
N GLY A 62 0.46 -8.17 0.67
CA GLY A 62 -0.82 -7.50 0.56
C GLY A 62 -1.99 -8.27 1.17
N SER A 63 -1.73 -9.33 1.93
CA SER A 63 -2.79 -10.15 2.52
C SER A 63 -3.71 -9.32 3.41
N ILE A 64 -3.18 -8.31 4.11
CA ILE A 64 -3.98 -7.47 5.00
C ILE A 64 -5.07 -6.67 4.28
N ILE A 65 -4.87 -6.36 2.98
CA ILE A 65 -5.89 -5.74 2.13
C ILE A 65 -6.80 -6.80 1.49
N ILE A 66 -6.23 -7.90 1.00
CA ILE A 66 -6.96 -8.97 0.28
C ILE A 66 -7.94 -9.70 1.21
N PHE A 67 -7.52 -9.97 2.43
CA PHE A 67 -8.26 -10.69 3.48
C PHE A 67 -8.59 -9.77 4.65
N SER A 68 -8.88 -8.49 4.36
CA SER A 68 -9.13 -7.48 5.37
C SER A 68 -10.33 -7.82 6.27
N ASP A 69 -11.30 -8.62 5.78
CA ASP A 69 -12.42 -9.13 6.58
C ASP A 69 -12.00 -10.10 7.69
N ILE A 70 -10.78 -10.63 7.61
CA ILE A 70 -10.18 -11.51 8.62
C ILE A 70 -9.09 -10.78 9.39
N GLU A 71 -8.13 -10.19 8.68
CA GLU A 71 -6.88 -9.73 9.29
C GLU A 71 -7.06 -8.47 10.14
N THR A 72 -7.93 -7.54 9.75
CA THR A 72 -8.16 -6.31 10.53
C THR A 72 -8.94 -6.58 11.82
N ASN A 73 -9.59 -7.75 11.93
CA ASN A 73 -10.28 -8.18 13.15
C ASN A 73 -9.33 -8.74 14.23
N PHE A 74 -8.05 -8.95 13.93
CA PHE A 74 -7.09 -9.33 14.96
C PHE A 74 -6.85 -8.16 15.93
N HIS A 75 -6.74 -8.47 17.22
CA HIS A 75 -6.53 -7.44 18.25
C HIS A 75 -5.32 -6.53 17.98
N ALA A 76 -4.25 -7.08 17.38
CA ALA A 76 -3.07 -6.31 17.01
C ALA A 76 -3.34 -5.32 15.85
N ASN A 77 -4.33 -5.57 15.00
CA ASN A 77 -4.65 -4.80 13.81
C ASN A 77 -5.83 -3.82 14.02
N ILE A 78 -6.23 -3.56 15.27
CA ILE A 78 -7.32 -2.61 15.56
C ILE A 78 -7.02 -1.24 14.94
N GLY A 79 -7.96 -0.71 14.16
CA GLY A 79 -7.81 0.57 13.47
C GLY A 79 -6.84 0.53 12.30
N ILE A 80 -6.65 -0.63 11.66
CA ILE A 80 -5.98 -0.75 10.35
C ILE A 80 -7.02 -0.78 9.22
N ASP A 81 -8.27 -1.10 9.55
CA ASP A 81 -9.37 -1.17 8.60
C ASP A 81 -9.64 0.15 7.87
N GLU A 82 -9.44 1.29 8.54
CA GLU A 82 -9.60 2.63 7.93
C GLU A 82 -8.67 2.83 6.73
N ILE A 83 -7.34 2.82 6.95
CA ILE A 83 -6.37 2.96 5.86
C ILE A 83 -6.48 1.86 4.79
N VAL A 84 -6.89 0.63 5.16
CA VAL A 84 -7.13 -0.43 4.16
C VAL A 84 -8.26 -0.05 3.21
N GLU A 85 -9.35 0.52 3.71
CA GLU A 85 -10.48 0.96 2.88
C GLU A 85 -10.13 2.20 2.05
N GLU A 86 -9.28 3.09 2.57
CA GLU A 86 -8.82 4.28 1.85
C GLU A 86 -7.83 3.96 0.73
N GLN A 87 -6.98 2.94 0.90
CA GLN A 87 -6.02 2.52 -0.12
C GLN A 87 -6.65 1.65 -1.21
N ARG A 88 -7.71 0.88 -0.91
CA ARG A 88 -8.33 -0.06 -1.85
C ARG A 88 -8.73 0.56 -3.20
N PRO A 89 -9.29 1.78 -3.28
CA PRO A 89 -9.62 2.46 -4.52
C PRO A 89 -8.44 2.67 -5.48
N PHE A 90 -7.19 2.66 -4.99
CA PHE A 90 -6.00 2.87 -5.82
C PHE A 90 -5.47 1.59 -6.47
N ILE A 91 -5.87 0.40 -6.00
CA ILE A 91 -5.31 -0.87 -6.50
C ILE A 91 -5.83 -1.20 -7.91
N ALA A 92 -7.15 -1.23 -8.08
CA ALA A 92 -7.78 -1.67 -9.33
C ALA A 92 -7.53 -0.72 -10.52
N PRO A 93 -7.58 0.62 -10.37
CA PRO A 93 -7.30 1.54 -11.48
C PRO A 93 -5.85 1.47 -11.99
N HIS A 94 -4.91 1.19 -11.09
CA HIS A 94 -3.47 1.19 -11.39
C HIS A 94 -2.91 -0.18 -11.79
N ASN A 95 -3.73 -1.24 -11.73
CA ASN A 95 -3.32 -2.62 -12.06
C ASN A 95 -2.03 -3.04 -11.34
N ILE A 96 -1.95 -2.70 -10.05
CA ILE A 96 -0.86 -3.02 -9.14
C ILE A 96 -1.31 -4.08 -8.14
N THR A 97 -0.38 -4.84 -7.56
CA THR A 97 -0.75 -5.75 -6.47
C THR A 97 -0.94 -4.94 -5.18
N PRO A 98 -1.78 -5.41 -4.23
CA PRO A 98 -1.98 -4.70 -2.97
C PRO A 98 -0.68 -4.50 -2.19
N GLY A 99 0.18 -5.52 -2.11
CA GLY A 99 1.48 -5.42 -1.44
C GLY A 99 2.42 -4.42 -2.09
N ASP A 100 2.43 -4.36 -3.43
CA ASP A 100 3.23 -3.37 -4.15
C ASP A 100 2.72 -1.93 -3.96
N LEU A 101 1.46 -1.68 -3.56
CA LEU A 101 0.90 -0.31 -3.52
C LEU A 101 1.52 0.59 -2.45
N TYR A 102 1.79 0.06 -1.25
CA TYR A 102 2.33 0.83 -0.11
C TYR A 102 3.82 0.58 0.15
N ASP A 103 4.44 -0.30 -0.65
CA ASP A 103 5.91 -0.53 -0.66
C ASP A 103 6.64 0.33 -1.72
N ILE A 104 5.92 1.20 -2.45
CA ILE A 104 6.47 2.17 -3.43
C ILE A 104 7.05 3.40 -2.73
#